data_AF-A0A957WVM9-F1
#
_entry.id   AF-A0A957WVM9-F1
#
_cell.length_a   1.000
_cell.length_b   1.000
_cell.length_c   1.000
_cell.angle_alpha   90.00
_cell.angle_beta   90.00
_cell.angle_gamma   90.00
#
_symmetry.space_group_name_H-M   'P 1'
#
loop_
_entity.id
_entity.type
_entity.pdbx_description
1 polymer ?
#
loop_
_entity_poly.entity_id
_entity_poly.type
_entity_poly.pdbx_seq_one_letter_code
_entity_poly.pdbx_strand_id
1 'polypeptide(L)'
;EALLSAVPKPDPRQRRRQQRIVLEGDVADPANPPSGCYFHPRCRYATDRCKQEEPALRHLGNQHFAACHYAEELTLQGVAIG
;
A
#
# COMPACT_ATOMS: atom_id res chain seq x y z
N GLU A 1 0.28 -2.04 -3.13
CA GLU A 1 0.68 -2.22 -4.55
C GLU A 1 1.78 -3.26 -4.78
N ALA A 2 2.74 -3.42 -3.87
CA ALA A 2 3.90 -4.28 -4.11
C ALA A 2 3.59 -5.76 -4.43
N LEU A 3 2.61 -6.35 -3.76
CA LEU A 3 2.17 -7.73 -4.03
C LEU A 3 1.73 -7.91 -5.50
N LEU A 4 0.98 -6.95 -6.04
CA LEU A 4 0.47 -7.01 -7.42
C LEU A 4 1.58 -6.80 -8.45
N SER A 5 2.57 -5.96 -8.14
CA SER A 5 3.74 -5.77 -8.99
C SER A 5 4.63 -7.03 -9.10
N ALA A 6 4.49 -7.98 -8.18
CA ALA A 6 5.27 -9.21 -8.14
C ALA A 6 4.73 -10.31 -9.07
N VAL A 7 3.51 -10.16 -9.61
CA VAL A 7 2.87 -11.18 -10.48
C VAL A 7 3.68 -11.39 -11.76
N PRO A 8 4.19 -12.61 -12.01
CA PRO A 8 5.00 -12.89 -13.20
C PRO A 8 4.18 -12.82 -14.49
N LYS A 9 4.62 -11.99 -15.45
CA LYS A 9 4.02 -11.95 -16.80
C LYS A 9 4.52 -13.15 -17.66
N PRO A 10 3.63 -13.82 -18.43
CA PRO A 10 4.04 -14.94 -19.29
C PRO A 10 4.97 -14.52 -20.44
N ASP A 11 4.73 -13.37 -21.07
CA ASP A 11 5.54 -12.89 -22.21
C ASP A 11 6.91 -12.36 -21.71
N PRO A 12 8.04 -12.94 -22.17
CA PRO A 12 9.39 -12.50 -21.79
C PRO A 12 9.69 -11.03 -22.10
N ARG A 13 9.07 -10.47 -23.14
CA ARG A 13 9.24 -9.06 -23.54
C ARG A 13 8.52 -8.13 -22.58
N GLN A 14 7.40 -8.58 -22.00
CA GLN A 14 6.66 -7.82 -20.99
C GLN A 14 7.34 -7.89 -19.62
N ARG A 15 8.00 -9.02 -19.28
CA ARG A 15 8.82 -9.14 -18.06
C ARG A 15 9.90 -8.07 -17.95
N ARG A 16 10.60 -7.74 -19.04
CA ARG A 16 11.66 -6.72 -19.05
C ARG A 16 11.12 -5.28 -18.87
N ARG A 17 9.84 -5.05 -19.16
CA ARG A 17 9.19 -3.73 -19.03
C ARG A 17 8.46 -3.54 -17.69
N GLN A 18 8.46 -4.56 -16.84
CA GLN A 18 7.69 -4.56 -15.60
C GLN A 18 8.45 -3.77 -14.51
N GLN A 19 7.89 -2.65 -14.07
CA GLN A 19 8.40 -1.92 -12.90
C GLN A 19 7.91 -2.66 -11.64
N ARG A 20 8.83 -3.32 -10.94
CA ARG A 20 8.55 -3.91 -9.62
C ARG A 20 8.55 -2.81 -8.58
N ILE A 21 7.52 -2.78 -7.74
CA ILE A 21 7.48 -1.93 -6.57
C ILE A 21 8.15 -2.72 -5.44
N VAL A 22 9.36 -2.34 -5.08
CA VAL A 22 10.05 -2.86 -3.91
C VAL A 22 9.51 -2.11 -2.70
N LEU A 23 8.95 -2.82 -1.71
CA LEU A 23 8.65 -2.18 -0.42
C LEU A 23 9.95 -2.02 0.33
N GLU A 24 10.26 -0.79 0.67
CA GLU A 24 11.34 -0.47 1.60
C GLU A 24 10.85 -0.70 3.04
N GLY A 25 11.74 -1.20 3.90
CA GLY A 25 11.46 -1.46 5.32
C GLY A 25 11.06 -2.90 5.67
N ASP A 26 11.54 -3.35 6.83
CA ASP A 26 11.21 -4.63 7.45
C ASP A 26 9.80 -4.64 8.08
N VAL A 27 9.28 -5.83 8.39
CA VAL A 27 8.05 -5.96 9.19
C VAL A 27 8.29 -5.29 10.54
N ALA A 28 7.46 -4.30 10.90
CA ALA A 28 7.56 -3.63 12.19
C ALA A 28 7.51 -4.67 13.32
N ASP A 29 8.46 -4.58 14.25
CA ASP A 29 8.47 -5.40 15.46
C ASP A 29 7.16 -5.15 16.23
N PRO A 30 6.29 -6.16 16.42
CA PRO A 30 5.02 -5.98 17.10
C PRO A 30 5.18 -5.48 18.56
N ALA A 31 6.37 -5.63 19.17
CA ALA A 31 6.68 -5.08 20.49
C ALA A 31 6.94 -3.55 20.47
N ASN A 32 7.28 -2.98 19.31
CA ASN A 32 7.55 -1.55 19.13
C ASN A 32 6.74 -0.99 17.95
N PRO A 33 5.41 -0.84 18.10
CA PRO A 33 4.57 -0.37 17.02
C PRO A 33 4.91 1.09 16.63
N PRO A 34 4.88 1.41 15.33
CA PRO A 34 5.03 2.79 14.88
C PRO A 34 3.86 3.67 15.37
N SER A 35 4.13 4.95 15.63
CA SER A 35 3.10 5.92 16.02
C SER A 35 2.19 6.28 14.84
N GLY A 36 0.94 6.63 15.13
CA GLY A 36 -0.03 7.01 14.09
C GLY A 36 -0.47 5.83 13.22
N CYS A 37 -0.36 5.97 11.89
CA CYS A 37 -0.72 4.91 10.95
C CYS A 37 0.29 3.77 11.01
N TYR A 38 -0.14 2.58 11.42
CA TYR A 38 0.73 1.39 11.54
C TYR A 38 1.56 1.09 10.29
N PHE A 39 1.06 1.46 9.10
CA PHE A 39 1.70 1.18 7.83
C PHE A 39 2.66 2.29 7.35
N HIS A 40 2.72 3.45 8.01
CA HIS A 40 3.53 4.59 7.55
C HIS A 40 5.02 4.28 7.32
N PRO A 41 5.69 3.35 8.05
CA PRO A 41 7.10 3.06 7.79
C PRO A 41 7.36 2.39 6.44
N ARG A 42 6.33 1.78 5.84
CA ARG A 42 6.43 1.01 4.57
C ARG A 42 5.52 1.57 3.47
N CYS A 43 4.73 2.60 3.77
CA CYS A 43 3.82 3.21 2.82
C CYS A 43 4.56 4.21 1.94
N ARG A 44 4.61 3.95 0.63
CA ARG A 44 5.19 4.88 -0.36
C ARG A 44 4.46 6.23 -0.46
N TYR A 45 3.28 6.33 0.13
CA TYR A 45 2.42 7.53 0.15
C TYR A 45 2.36 8.16 1.56
N ALA A 46 3.25 7.76 2.48
CA ALA A 46 3.25 8.28 3.84
C ALA A 46 3.48 9.79 3.86
N THR A 47 2.61 10.51 4.58
CA THR A 47 2.75 11.94 4.89
C THR A 47 3.05 12.11 6.37
N ASP A 48 3.31 13.34 6.81
CA ASP A 48 3.53 13.62 8.23
C ASP A 48 2.29 13.35 9.09
N ARG A 49 1.08 13.49 8.51
CA ARG A 49 -0.17 13.08 9.16
C ARG A 49 -0.17 11.58 9.48
N CYS A 50 0.35 10.75 8.57
CA CYS A 50 0.44 9.31 8.79
C CYS A 50 1.37 8.93 9.96
N LYS A 51 2.35 9.76 10.30
CA LYS A 51 3.27 9.50 11.44
C LYS A 51 2.68 9.94 12.79
N GLN A 52 1.76 10.89 12.75
CA GLN A 52 1.23 11.58 13.93
C GLN A 52 -0.16 11.06 14.34
N GLU A 53 -0.99 10.67 13.38
CA GLU A 53 -2.40 10.32 13.60
C GLU A 53 -2.70 8.89 13.13
N GLU A 54 -3.41 8.14 13.97
CA GLU A 54 -3.98 6.86 13.58
C GLU A 54 -5.24 7.09 12.71
N PRO A 55 -5.31 6.50 11.49
CA PRO A 55 -6.48 6.67 10.65
C PRO A 55 -7.67 5.86 11.19
N ALA A 56 -8.84 6.49 11.25
CA ALA A 56 -10.07 5.79 11.60
C ALA A 56 -10.44 4.75 10.54
N LEU A 57 -10.98 3.61 10.98
CA LEU A 57 -11.62 2.64 10.09
C LEU A 57 -12.92 3.24 9.56
N ARG A 58 -13.00 3.44 8.24
CA ARG A 58 -14.15 4.06 7.57
C ARG A 58 -14.73 3.13 6.52
N HIS A 59 -16.05 3.21 6.34
CA HIS A 59 -16.76 2.55 5.25
C HIS A 59 -16.68 3.40 3.98
N LEU A 60 -16.13 2.84 2.91
CA LEU A 60 -15.93 3.51 1.62
C LEU A 60 -17.01 3.17 0.59
N GLY A 61 -18.05 2.44 1.00
CA GLY A 61 -19.09 1.93 0.11
C GLY A 61 -18.82 0.50 -0.35
N ASN A 62 -19.85 -0.18 -0.87
CA ASN A 62 -19.77 -1.53 -1.42
C ASN A 62 -19.12 -2.57 -0.46
N GLN A 63 -19.39 -2.47 0.84
CA GLN A 63 -18.79 -3.32 1.88
C GLN A 63 -17.26 -3.20 1.99
N HIS A 64 -16.67 -2.17 1.40
CA HIS A 64 -15.24 -1.87 1.54
C HIS A 64 -14.99 -0.98 2.75
N PHE A 65 -14.00 -1.37 3.55
CA PHE A 65 -13.54 -0.61 4.70
C PHE A 65 -12.04 -0.36 4.60
N ALA A 66 -11.61 0.82 5.02
CA ALA A 66 -10.19 1.14 5.09
C ALA A 66 -9.87 2.05 6.27
N ALA A 67 -8.72 1.81 6.89
CA ALA A 67 -8.08 2.71 7.85
C ALA A 67 -6.92 3.43 7.14
N CYS A 68 -7.27 4.41 6.30
CA CYS A 68 -6.30 5.23 5.56
C CYS A 68 -6.78 6.69 5.50
N HIS A 69 -5.86 7.63 5.72
CA HIS A 69 -6.11 9.07 5.67
C HIS A 69 -6.50 9.57 4.27
N TYR A 70 -6.06 8.86 3.21
CA TYR A 70 -6.18 9.27 1.81
C TYR A 70 -6.87 8.22 0.94
N ALA A 71 -7.75 7.40 1.53
CA ALA A 71 -8.36 6.27 0.84
C ALA A 71 -9.18 6.69 -0.41
N GLU A 72 -9.74 7.90 -0.39
CA GLU A 72 -10.55 8.48 -1.46
C GLU A 72 -9.72 9.25 -2.50
N GLU A 73 -8.48 9.61 -2.16
CA GLU A 73 -7.62 10.47 -2.99
C GLU A 73 -6.57 9.66 -3.77
N LEU A 74 -6.09 8.56 -3.19
CA LEU A 74 -5.04 7.74 -3.80
C LEU A 74 -5.59 6.88 -4.94
N THR A 75 -5.03 7.05 -6.12
CA THR A 75 -5.21 6.11 -7.24
C THR A 75 -4.15 5.01 -7.16
N LEU A 76 -4.53 3.82 -6.69
CA LEU A 76 -3.62 2.70 -6.54
C LEU A 76 -3.57 1.80 -7.77
N GLN A 77 -2.40 1.25 -8.08
CA GLN A 77 -2.27 0.20 -9.09
C GLN A 77 -2.94 -1.10 -8.63
N GLY A 78 -4.06 -1.45 -9.26
CA GLY A 78 -4.80 -2.70 -9.04
C GLY A 78 -4.38 -3.83 -9.97
N VAL A 79 -5.09 -4.96 -9.90
CA VAL A 79 -4.95 -6.06 -10.88
C VAL A 79 -5.59 -5.58 -12.18
N ALA A 80 -4.80 -5.48 -13.26
CA ALA A 80 -5.37 -5.34 -14.59
C ALA A 80 -6.10 -6.66 -14.91
N ILE A 81 -7.42 -6.67 -14.81
CA ILE A 81 -8.26 -7.75 -15.34
C ILE A 81 -8.23 -7.57 -16.85
N GLY A 82 -7.39 -8.36 -17.52
CA GLY A 82 -7.24 -8.39 -18.97
C GLY A 82 -7.01 -9.82 -19.40
#